data_AF-A0AAX4FXC2-F1
#
_entry.id   AF-A0AAX4FXC2-F1
#
_cell.length_a   1.000
_cell.length_b   1.000
_cell.length_c   1.000
_cell.angle_alpha   90.00
_cell.angle_beta   90.00
_cell.angle_gamma   90.00
#
_symmetry.space_group_name_H-M   'P 1'
#
loop_
_entity.id
_entity.type
_entity.pdbx_description
1 polymer ?
#
loop_
_entity_poly.entity_id
_entity_poly.type
_entity_poly.pdbx_seq_one_letter_code
_entity_poly.pdbx_strand_id
1 'polypeptide(L)'
;MIFPPHCKFVGVANGTPCGRDKAYFLTRYIVRETPGGTEVIEVKTDPEETGLLRTVLSTRVLAAGDEVYHYPEPVNVQDRTFLVTEAMRSGYRCTIFSGYGEQTTFVIDPDLSGFLRIHVYDITPPRPHLSATLTDLERTGVFGDLEVVFEHHLRDIREIGADVYPCRAAGFPRTIDADRLRPGDRVAACMTGRELIKECYGDSVTVVNNICPLEAVRAEPFIARCCRSERAGVGLRNGLLGAVVHWGASAWDMVEAVRLVATTWRRGYDRDSGC
;
A
#
# COMPACT_ATOMS: atom_id res chain seq x y z
N MET A 1 -9.57 -12.24 -11.49
CA MET A 1 -9.28 -12.61 -10.10
C MET A 1 -10.53 -13.04 -9.34
N ILE A 2 -10.50 -14.21 -8.70
CA ILE A 2 -11.44 -14.61 -7.63
C ILE A 2 -10.64 -14.69 -6.32
N PHE A 3 -11.01 -13.88 -5.35
CA PHE A 3 -10.38 -13.85 -4.03
C PHE A 3 -11.48 -13.68 -2.98
N PRO A 4 -11.73 -14.68 -2.10
CA PRO A 4 -12.73 -14.58 -1.06
C PRO A 4 -12.55 -13.29 -0.21
N PRO A 5 -13.64 -12.57 0.10
CA PRO A 5 -13.55 -11.34 0.89
C PRO A 5 -13.18 -11.61 2.35
N HIS A 6 -13.35 -12.85 2.82
CA HIS A 6 -12.89 -13.31 4.13
C HIS A 6 -12.73 -14.84 4.08
N CYS A 7 -11.75 -15.38 4.81
CA CYS A 7 -11.57 -16.83 4.99
C CYS A 7 -12.82 -17.57 5.53
N LYS A 8 -13.77 -16.89 6.19
CA LYS A 8 -15.03 -17.48 6.69
C LYS A 8 -15.96 -17.96 5.58
N PHE A 9 -15.76 -17.48 4.36
CA PHE A 9 -16.49 -17.92 3.18
C PHE A 9 -15.89 -19.18 2.54
N VAL A 10 -14.76 -19.68 3.07
CA VAL A 10 -14.00 -20.83 2.54
C VAL A 10 -14.09 -21.99 3.52
N GLY A 11 -14.73 -23.08 3.09
CA GLY A 11 -14.71 -24.35 3.79
C GLY A 11 -13.54 -25.21 3.33
N VAL A 12 -13.05 -26.09 4.21
CA VAL A 12 -12.09 -27.15 3.87
C VAL A 12 -12.75 -28.48 4.12
N ALA A 13 -12.68 -29.40 3.16
CA ALA A 13 -13.32 -30.71 3.26
C ALA A 13 -12.40 -31.84 2.77
N ASN A 14 -12.17 -32.83 3.63
CA ASN A 14 -11.54 -34.10 3.27
C ASN A 14 -12.65 -35.12 2.94
N GLY A 15 -13.28 -34.98 1.77
CA GLY A 15 -14.46 -35.77 1.35
C GLY A 15 -15.77 -34.99 1.45
N THR A 16 -16.90 -35.65 1.74
CA THR A 16 -18.21 -35.00 1.87
C THR A 16 -18.42 -34.51 3.32
N PRO A 17 -18.44 -33.19 3.58
CA PRO A 17 -18.65 -32.67 4.93
C PRO A 17 -20.07 -33.00 5.44
N CYS A 18 -20.22 -33.12 6.76
CA CYS A 18 -21.43 -33.44 7.54
C CYS A 18 -22.79 -33.37 6.79
N GLY A 19 -23.27 -34.54 6.35
CA GLY A 19 -24.54 -34.70 5.63
C GLY A 19 -24.35 -34.56 4.12
N ARG A 20 -24.88 -35.51 3.34
CA ARG A 20 -24.81 -35.41 1.87
C ARG A 20 -25.38 -34.06 1.44
N ASP A 21 -24.58 -33.33 0.67
CA ASP A 21 -24.96 -32.10 0.00
C ASP A 21 -25.34 -30.93 0.92
N LYS A 22 -24.68 -30.79 2.08
CA LYS A 22 -24.83 -29.61 2.96
C LYS A 22 -23.51 -28.85 3.17
N ALA A 23 -23.61 -27.54 3.34
CA ALA A 23 -22.49 -26.66 3.68
C ALA A 23 -22.88 -25.63 4.75
N TYR A 24 -21.90 -25.12 5.50
CA TYR A 24 -22.13 -24.06 6.47
C TYR A 24 -22.69 -22.80 5.78
N PHE A 25 -23.61 -22.07 6.40
CA PHE A 25 -24.38 -21.02 5.74
C PHE A 25 -23.56 -19.85 5.15
N LEU A 26 -22.35 -19.61 5.66
CA LEU A 26 -21.41 -18.62 5.07
C LEU A 26 -20.54 -19.21 3.95
N THR A 27 -20.50 -20.53 3.76
CA THR A 27 -19.63 -21.16 2.76
C THR A 27 -20.06 -20.72 1.36
N ARG A 28 -19.14 -20.10 0.64
CA ARG A 28 -19.27 -19.79 -0.80
C ARG A 28 -18.28 -20.57 -1.63
N TYR A 29 -17.18 -21.02 -1.00
CA TYR A 29 -16.14 -21.78 -1.64
C TYR A 29 -15.73 -22.96 -0.77
N ILE A 30 -15.33 -24.06 -1.38
CA ILE A 30 -14.78 -25.22 -0.69
C ILE A 30 -13.46 -25.59 -1.35
N VAL A 31 -12.41 -25.75 -0.53
CA VAL A 31 -11.18 -26.42 -0.89
C VAL A 31 -11.32 -27.88 -0.47
N ARG A 32 -11.17 -28.82 -1.41
CA ARG A 32 -11.29 -30.26 -1.11
C ARG A 32 -10.19 -31.08 -1.76
N GLU A 33 -9.84 -32.18 -1.09
CA GLU A 33 -8.97 -33.20 -1.66
C GLU A 33 -9.77 -34.21 -2.46
N THR A 34 -9.31 -34.52 -3.68
CA THR A 34 -9.92 -35.52 -4.56
C THR A 34 -8.85 -36.52 -5.04
N PRO A 35 -9.23 -37.68 -5.62
CA PRO A 35 -8.26 -38.57 -6.26
C PRO A 35 -7.44 -37.92 -7.39
N GLY A 36 -7.94 -36.82 -7.98
CA GLY A 36 -7.25 -36.04 -9.01
C GLY A 36 -6.41 -34.88 -8.46
N GLY A 37 -6.25 -34.78 -7.14
CA GLY A 37 -5.57 -33.69 -6.44
C GLY A 37 -6.54 -32.69 -5.81
N THR A 38 -5.99 -31.60 -5.29
CA THR A 38 -6.78 -30.53 -4.65
C THR A 38 -7.68 -29.83 -5.67
N GLU A 39 -8.89 -29.51 -5.25
CA GLU A 39 -9.90 -28.81 -6.04
C GLU A 39 -10.49 -27.64 -5.24
N VAL A 40 -10.66 -26.51 -5.91
CA VAL A 40 -11.38 -25.34 -5.38
C VAL A 40 -12.69 -25.20 -6.13
N ILE A 41 -13.80 -25.30 -5.39
CA ILE A 41 -15.15 -25.18 -5.94
C ILE A 41 -15.90 -23.98 -5.35
N GLU A 42 -16.74 -23.36 -6.14
CA GLU A 42 -17.80 -22.47 -5.69
C GLU A 42 -19.04 -23.29 -5.34
N VAL A 43 -19.72 -22.91 -4.25
CA VAL A 43 -20.97 -23.55 -3.80
C VAL A 43 -22.06 -22.52 -3.63
N LYS A 44 -23.29 -22.87 -4.04
CA LYS A 44 -24.50 -22.09 -3.76
C LYS A 44 -25.38 -22.88 -2.82
N THR A 45 -25.63 -22.33 -1.64
CA THR A 45 -26.53 -22.92 -0.64
C THR A 45 -27.96 -22.37 -0.78
N ASP A 46 -28.95 -23.13 -0.30
CA ASP A 46 -30.35 -22.72 -0.31
C ASP A 46 -30.57 -21.51 0.60
N PRO A 47 -30.96 -20.33 0.06
CA PRO A 47 -31.17 -19.13 0.86
C PRO A 47 -32.41 -19.22 1.76
N GLU A 48 -33.40 -20.06 1.44
CA GLU A 48 -34.66 -20.19 2.17
C GLU A 48 -34.50 -21.05 3.43
N GLU A 49 -33.48 -21.91 3.47
CA GLU A 49 -33.20 -22.72 4.65
C GLU A 49 -32.68 -21.88 5.83
N THR A 50 -33.30 -22.10 6.99
CA THR A 50 -32.86 -21.55 8.27
C THR A 50 -32.00 -22.59 9.00
N GLY A 51 -30.86 -22.17 9.56
CA GLY A 51 -29.93 -23.06 10.25
C GLY A 51 -28.46 -22.85 9.87
N LEU A 52 -27.58 -23.55 10.58
CA LEU A 52 -26.13 -23.43 10.38
C LEU A 52 -25.64 -24.19 9.14
N LEU A 53 -26.28 -25.31 8.82
CA LEU A 53 -26.00 -26.12 7.63
C LEU A 53 -27.16 -25.99 6.66
N ARG A 54 -26.84 -25.68 5.41
CA ARG A 54 -27.79 -25.48 4.32
C ARG A 54 -27.52 -26.44 3.18
N THR A 55 -28.57 -26.87 2.51
CA THR A 55 -28.51 -27.68 1.30
C THR A 55 -27.74 -26.94 0.21
N VAL A 56 -26.81 -27.63 -0.45
CA VAL A 56 -26.04 -27.14 -1.60
C VAL A 56 -26.87 -27.36 -2.85
N LEU A 57 -27.33 -26.27 -3.46
CA LEU A 57 -28.14 -26.29 -4.68
C LEU A 57 -27.31 -26.54 -5.94
N SER A 58 -26.07 -26.06 -5.97
CA SER A 58 -25.16 -26.26 -7.09
C SER A 58 -23.70 -26.05 -6.68
N THR A 59 -22.81 -26.65 -7.46
CA THR A 59 -21.36 -26.49 -7.34
C THR A 59 -20.75 -26.16 -8.71
N ARG A 60 -19.62 -25.45 -8.69
CA ARG A 60 -18.84 -25.13 -9.90
C ARG A 60 -17.36 -25.24 -9.59
N VAL A 61 -16.64 -26.04 -10.37
CA VAL A 61 -15.18 -26.14 -10.26
C VAL A 61 -14.54 -24.85 -10.73
N LEU A 62 -13.68 -24.26 -9.91
CA LEU A 62 -12.95 -23.04 -10.24
C LEU A 62 -11.51 -23.34 -10.66
N ALA A 63 -10.86 -24.26 -9.94
CA ALA A 63 -9.52 -24.76 -10.23
C ALA A 63 -9.35 -26.19 -9.71
N ALA A 64 -8.54 -27.01 -10.38
CA ALA A 64 -8.28 -28.39 -9.97
C ALA A 64 -6.89 -28.88 -10.36
N GLY A 65 -6.36 -29.86 -9.61
CA GLY A 65 -5.18 -30.62 -10.02
C GLY A 65 -3.94 -29.76 -10.18
N ASP A 66 -3.36 -29.76 -11.38
CA ASP A 66 -2.13 -29.03 -11.73
C ASP A 66 -2.30 -27.51 -11.80
N GLU A 67 -3.54 -27.00 -11.80
CA GLU A 67 -3.82 -25.57 -11.69
C GLU A 67 -3.61 -25.02 -10.27
N VAL A 68 -3.52 -25.90 -9.27
CA VAL A 68 -3.57 -25.54 -7.85
C VAL A 68 -2.19 -25.69 -7.20
N TYR A 69 -1.76 -24.62 -6.53
CA TYR A 69 -0.56 -24.57 -5.73
C TYR A 69 -0.88 -24.25 -4.27
N HIS A 70 -0.21 -24.94 -3.34
CA HIS A 70 -0.29 -24.63 -1.91
C HIS A 70 0.93 -23.81 -1.52
N TYR A 71 0.69 -22.58 -1.07
CA TYR A 71 1.75 -21.75 -0.53
C TYR A 71 2.29 -22.40 0.76
N PRO A 72 3.62 -22.58 0.90
CA PRO A 72 4.19 -23.52 1.87
C PRO A 72 4.22 -22.99 3.31
N GLU A 73 4.25 -21.67 3.50
CA GLU A 73 4.39 -21.08 4.82
C GLU A 73 3.05 -20.51 5.33
N PRO A 74 2.80 -20.51 6.64
CA PRO A 74 1.66 -19.81 7.21
C PRO A 74 1.75 -18.29 7.01
N VAL A 75 0.63 -17.65 6.69
CA VAL A 75 0.58 -16.22 6.30
C VAL A 75 -0.45 -15.42 7.08
N ASN A 76 -0.32 -14.08 7.05
CA ASN A 76 -1.41 -13.20 7.43
C ASN A 76 -2.48 -13.20 6.34
N VAL A 77 -3.58 -13.93 6.53
CA VAL A 77 -4.65 -14.03 5.52
C VAL A 77 -5.43 -12.73 5.28
N GLN A 78 -5.23 -11.71 6.12
CA GLN A 78 -5.79 -10.38 5.91
C GLN A 78 -4.90 -9.51 5.02
N ASP A 79 -3.66 -9.93 4.75
CA ASP A 79 -2.75 -9.21 3.87
C ASP A 79 -3.03 -9.50 2.40
N ARG A 80 -4.07 -8.85 1.86
CA ARG A 80 -4.56 -9.10 0.51
C ARG A 80 -3.52 -8.75 -0.55
N THR A 81 -2.74 -7.69 -0.35
CA THR A 81 -1.67 -7.29 -1.29
C THR A 81 -0.58 -8.35 -1.32
N PHE A 82 -0.13 -8.84 -0.17
CA PHE A 82 0.83 -9.94 -0.10
C PHE A 82 0.31 -11.21 -0.78
N LEU A 83 -0.92 -11.64 -0.45
CA LEU A 83 -1.51 -12.87 -0.98
C LEU A 83 -1.63 -12.84 -2.50
N VAL A 84 -2.08 -11.73 -3.08
CA VAL A 84 -2.17 -11.59 -4.54
C VAL A 84 -0.77 -11.58 -5.17
N THR A 85 0.19 -10.89 -4.55
CA THR A 85 1.58 -10.82 -5.04
C THR A 85 2.23 -12.21 -5.07
N GLU A 86 2.10 -12.99 -3.99
CA GLU A 86 2.65 -14.34 -3.93
C GLU A 86 1.91 -15.31 -4.88
N ALA A 87 0.60 -15.15 -5.03
CA ALA A 87 -0.14 -15.92 -6.02
C ALA A 87 0.36 -15.66 -7.45
N MET A 88 0.63 -14.40 -7.81
CA MET A 88 1.24 -14.06 -9.11
C MET A 88 2.64 -14.67 -9.27
N ARG A 89 3.46 -14.64 -8.21
CA ARG A 89 4.83 -15.20 -8.21
C ARG A 89 4.84 -16.72 -8.35
N SER A 90 3.82 -17.41 -7.83
CA SER A 90 3.72 -18.86 -7.93
C SER A 90 3.68 -19.36 -9.38
N GLY A 91 3.11 -18.56 -10.30
CA GLY A 91 2.88 -18.95 -11.69
C GLY A 91 1.69 -19.90 -11.89
N TYR A 92 0.97 -20.26 -10.82
CA TYR A 92 -0.21 -21.12 -10.89
C TYR A 92 -1.49 -20.29 -11.03
N ARG A 93 -2.50 -20.92 -11.63
CA ARG A 93 -3.83 -20.30 -11.79
C ARG A 93 -4.50 -20.07 -10.44
N CYS A 94 -4.34 -21.01 -9.50
CA CYS A 94 -4.90 -20.94 -8.16
C CYS A 94 -3.81 -21.15 -7.11
N THR A 95 -3.67 -20.22 -6.18
CA THR A 95 -2.82 -20.40 -4.98
C THR A 95 -3.69 -20.46 -3.73
N ILE A 96 -3.54 -21.53 -2.95
CA ILE A 96 -4.17 -21.72 -1.65
C ILE A 96 -3.19 -21.28 -0.57
N PHE A 97 -3.70 -20.56 0.42
CA PHE A 97 -2.96 -20.05 1.56
C PHE A 97 -3.57 -20.54 2.86
N SER A 98 -2.69 -20.94 3.78
CA SER A 98 -3.03 -21.29 5.15
C SER A 98 -2.57 -20.18 6.08
N GLY A 99 -3.47 -19.70 6.94
CA GLY A 99 -3.12 -18.71 7.94
C GLY A 99 -2.51 -19.30 9.20
N TYR A 100 -1.96 -18.45 10.07
CA TYR A 100 -1.37 -18.88 11.35
C TYR A 100 -2.33 -19.64 12.29
N GLY A 101 -3.65 -19.44 12.15
CA GLY A 101 -4.67 -20.19 12.88
C GLY A 101 -5.36 -21.25 12.01
N GLU A 102 -4.67 -21.75 10.98
CA GLU A 102 -5.13 -22.76 10.02
C GLU A 102 -6.32 -22.34 9.14
N GLN A 103 -6.73 -21.07 9.22
CA GLN A 103 -7.77 -20.54 8.33
C GLN A 103 -7.28 -20.58 6.87
N THR A 104 -8.09 -21.14 5.99
CA THR A 104 -7.76 -21.27 4.56
C THR A 104 -8.36 -20.13 3.75
N THR A 105 -7.61 -19.64 2.76
CA THR A 105 -8.11 -18.77 1.69
C THR A 105 -7.39 -19.12 0.39
N PHE A 106 -7.77 -18.50 -0.72
CA PHE A 106 -7.12 -18.71 -2.01
C PHE A 106 -7.22 -17.47 -2.89
N VAL A 107 -6.38 -17.42 -3.91
CA VAL A 107 -6.45 -16.45 -5.01
C VAL A 107 -6.42 -17.21 -6.33
N ILE A 108 -7.43 -16.98 -7.18
CA ILE A 108 -7.50 -17.51 -8.56
C ILE A 108 -7.34 -16.36 -9.55
N ASP A 109 -6.58 -16.59 -10.62
CA ASP A 109 -6.29 -15.62 -11.68
C ASP A 109 -5.83 -14.27 -11.07
N PRO A 110 -4.70 -14.28 -10.31
CA PRO A 110 -4.29 -13.15 -9.48
C PRO A 110 -3.96 -11.90 -10.32
N ASP A 111 -4.46 -10.75 -9.88
CA ASP A 111 -4.29 -9.48 -10.59
C ASP A 111 -4.31 -8.29 -9.62
N LEU A 112 -3.30 -7.44 -9.73
CA LEU A 112 -3.15 -6.21 -8.95
C LEU A 112 -3.74 -4.97 -9.66
N SER A 113 -4.25 -5.08 -10.88
CA SER A 113 -4.78 -3.94 -11.64
C SER A 113 -5.93 -3.21 -10.95
N GLY A 114 -6.69 -3.91 -10.10
CA GLY A 114 -7.76 -3.35 -9.28
C GLY A 114 -7.31 -2.74 -7.94
N PHE A 115 -6.04 -2.92 -7.55
CA PHE A 115 -5.52 -2.37 -6.29
C PHE A 115 -5.26 -0.88 -6.45
N LEU A 116 -5.51 -0.12 -5.38
CA LEU A 116 -5.28 1.31 -5.39
C LEU A 116 -3.78 1.60 -5.35
N ARG A 117 -3.27 2.21 -6.43
CA ARG A 117 -1.90 2.68 -6.46
C ARG A 117 -1.76 4.01 -5.72
N ILE A 118 -0.88 4.07 -4.72
CA ILE A 118 -0.53 5.29 -4.01
C ILE A 118 0.89 5.70 -4.39
N HIS A 119 1.04 6.91 -4.94
CA HIS A 119 2.34 7.45 -5.35
C HIS A 119 3.08 8.07 -4.17
N VAL A 120 4.21 7.50 -3.78
CA VAL A 120 5.03 7.95 -2.64
C VAL A 120 6.15 8.85 -3.14
N TYR A 121 6.13 10.14 -2.82
CA TYR A 121 7.18 11.09 -3.20
C TYR A 121 8.09 11.40 -2.02
N ASP A 122 9.38 11.12 -2.19
CA ASP A 122 10.40 11.38 -1.17
C ASP A 122 11.74 11.78 -1.81
N ILE A 123 12.70 12.19 -0.99
CA ILE A 123 14.03 12.61 -1.44
C ILE A 123 15.14 11.80 -0.76
N THR A 124 16.27 11.69 -1.45
CA THR A 124 17.51 11.10 -0.94
C THR A 124 18.71 11.89 -1.47
N PRO A 125 19.85 11.97 -0.77
CA PRO A 125 20.03 11.76 0.67
C PRO A 125 19.30 12.84 1.51
N PRO A 126 19.02 12.64 2.82
CA PRO A 126 19.37 11.47 3.64
C PRO A 126 18.52 10.23 3.28
N ARG A 127 18.56 9.16 4.09
CA ARG A 127 17.66 8.00 3.90
C ARG A 127 16.22 8.52 3.65
N PRO A 128 15.54 8.09 2.56
CA PRO A 128 14.19 8.56 2.22
C PRO A 128 13.21 7.99 3.24
N HIS A 129 12.98 8.73 4.32
CA HIS A 129 12.38 8.21 5.53
C HIS A 129 10.90 7.85 5.35
N LEU A 130 10.13 8.57 4.53
CA LEU A 130 8.74 8.21 4.24
C LEU A 130 8.71 6.92 3.43
N SER A 131 9.46 6.89 2.33
CA SER A 131 9.51 5.72 1.45
C SER A 131 9.96 4.47 2.21
N ALA A 132 11.05 4.57 2.96
CA ALA A 132 11.61 3.44 3.70
C ALA A 132 10.67 2.97 4.82
N THR A 133 10.05 3.89 5.56
CA THR A 133 9.11 3.54 6.63
C THR A 133 7.86 2.87 6.06
N LEU A 134 7.32 3.34 4.94
CA LEU A 134 6.19 2.69 4.29
C LEU A 134 6.53 1.28 3.80
N THR A 135 7.72 1.06 3.23
CA THR A 135 8.19 -0.28 2.87
C THR A 135 8.31 -1.19 4.09
N ASP A 136 8.87 -0.69 5.20
CA ASP A 136 9.00 -1.48 6.44
C ASP A 136 7.61 -1.82 7.02
N LEU A 137 6.66 -0.87 6.98
CA LEU A 137 5.27 -1.08 7.42
C LEU A 137 4.50 -2.04 6.53
N GLU A 138 4.62 -1.93 5.21
CA GLU A 138 3.98 -2.84 4.25
C GLU A 138 4.36 -4.30 4.54
N ARG A 139 5.62 -4.56 4.87
CA ARG A 139 6.10 -5.91 5.23
C ARG A 139 5.47 -6.48 6.50
N THR A 140 4.84 -5.66 7.34
CA THR A 140 4.10 -6.12 8.52
C THR A 140 2.66 -6.53 8.20
N GLY A 141 2.18 -6.22 6.98
CA GLY A 141 0.81 -6.43 6.55
C GLY A 141 -0.20 -5.43 7.12
N VAL A 142 0.26 -4.30 7.69
CA VAL A 142 -0.62 -3.26 8.27
C VAL A 142 -1.56 -2.61 7.25
N PHE A 143 -1.22 -2.65 5.97
CA PHE A 143 -2.05 -2.13 4.86
C PHE A 143 -2.82 -3.23 4.14
N GLY A 144 -2.77 -4.45 4.66
CA GLY A 144 -3.23 -5.66 3.99
C GLY A 144 -4.70 -5.65 3.57
N ASP A 145 -5.55 -5.02 4.39
CA ASP A 145 -6.98 -4.89 4.15
C ASP A 145 -7.34 -3.65 3.30
N LEU A 146 -6.36 -2.80 3.00
CA LEU A 146 -6.58 -1.59 2.21
C LEU A 146 -6.53 -1.85 0.72
N GLU A 147 -6.08 -3.01 0.23
CA GLU A 147 -5.92 -3.29 -1.21
C GLU A 147 -5.18 -2.16 -1.94
N VAL A 148 -4.02 -1.77 -1.38
CA VAL A 148 -3.14 -0.72 -1.93
C VAL A 148 -1.83 -1.30 -2.41
N VAL A 149 -1.20 -0.62 -3.36
CA VAL A 149 0.18 -0.84 -3.79
C VAL A 149 0.92 0.50 -3.82
N PHE A 150 2.17 0.53 -3.37
CA PHE A 150 2.97 1.76 -3.38
C PHE A 150 3.84 1.85 -4.64
N GLU A 151 3.80 3.03 -5.28
CA GLU A 151 4.74 3.38 -6.34
C GLU A 151 5.69 4.46 -5.83
N HIS A 152 6.97 4.13 -5.67
CA HIS A 152 7.94 5.00 -5.02
C HIS A 152 8.68 5.89 -6.02
N HIS A 153 8.55 7.21 -5.82
CA HIS A 153 9.18 8.28 -6.59
C HIS A 153 10.26 8.94 -5.74
N LEU A 154 11.49 8.44 -5.87
CA LEU A 154 12.64 8.96 -5.12
C LEU A 154 13.44 9.92 -5.98
N ARG A 155 13.60 11.15 -5.50
CA ARG A 155 14.48 12.13 -6.13
C ARG A 155 15.83 12.20 -5.43
N ASP A 156 16.90 12.03 -6.19
CA ASP A 156 18.25 12.27 -5.70
C ASP A 156 18.58 13.77 -5.72
N ILE A 157 18.78 14.37 -4.55
CA ILE A 157 19.10 15.80 -4.46
C ILE A 157 20.55 16.09 -4.82
N ARG A 158 21.45 15.09 -4.87
CA ARG A 158 22.84 15.27 -5.33
C ARG A 158 22.91 15.73 -6.78
N GLU A 159 21.94 15.32 -7.59
CA GLU A 159 21.83 15.67 -9.02
C GLU A 159 21.66 17.17 -9.25
N ILE A 160 21.32 17.95 -8.21
CA ILE A 160 21.20 19.40 -8.30
C ILE A 160 22.56 20.08 -8.52
N GLY A 161 23.66 19.48 -8.06
CA GLY A 161 24.98 20.09 -8.17
C GLY A 161 25.09 21.43 -7.44
N ALA A 162 24.57 21.49 -6.21
CA ALA A 162 24.69 22.64 -5.31
C ALA A 162 25.96 22.57 -4.45
N ASP A 163 26.42 23.74 -3.98
CA ASP A 163 27.54 23.87 -3.05
C ASP A 163 27.12 23.61 -1.59
N VAL A 164 25.86 23.91 -1.28
CA VAL A 164 25.26 23.77 0.06
C VAL A 164 23.89 23.11 -0.02
N TYR A 165 23.64 22.15 0.89
CA TYR A 165 22.41 21.36 0.94
C TYR A 165 21.63 21.56 2.25
N PRO A 166 20.37 21.11 2.36
CA PRO A 166 19.54 21.48 3.51
C PRO A 166 19.99 20.96 4.86
N CYS A 167 20.51 19.73 4.95
CA CYS A 167 20.68 19.05 6.23
C CYS A 167 21.92 18.17 6.30
N ARG A 168 22.67 18.27 7.41
CA ARG A 168 23.89 17.47 7.65
C ARG A 168 23.63 15.97 7.72
N ALA A 169 22.42 15.56 8.09
CA ALA A 169 22.02 14.15 8.11
C ALA A 169 22.15 13.46 6.73
N ALA A 170 22.16 14.25 5.65
CA ALA A 170 22.38 13.75 4.29
C ALA A 170 23.86 13.46 3.97
N GLY A 171 24.78 13.77 4.89
CA GLY A 171 26.21 13.52 4.72
C GLY A 171 26.93 14.54 3.83
N PHE A 172 26.32 15.69 3.52
CA PHE A 172 26.96 16.73 2.74
C PHE A 172 28.01 17.49 3.58
N PRO A 173 29.11 17.93 2.94
CA PRO A 173 30.18 18.64 3.64
C PRO A 173 29.79 20.05 4.10
N ARG A 174 28.80 20.66 3.44
CA ARG A 174 28.27 21.98 3.79
C ARG A 174 26.75 21.98 3.75
N THR A 175 26.11 22.43 4.83
CA THR A 175 24.65 22.41 4.94
C THR A 175 24.03 23.64 5.59
N ILE A 176 22.78 23.96 5.23
CA ILE A 176 22.03 25.13 5.74
C ILE A 176 21.85 25.06 7.25
N ASP A 177 21.63 23.86 7.80
CA ASP A 177 21.37 23.63 9.23
C ASP A 177 22.63 23.70 10.12
N ALA A 178 23.83 23.68 9.55
CA ALA A 178 25.08 23.58 10.31
C ALA A 178 26.14 24.63 9.94
N ASP A 179 26.14 25.14 8.71
CA ASP A 179 27.20 25.98 8.18
C ASP A 179 26.72 27.38 7.82
N ARG A 180 27.63 28.36 7.92
CA ARG A 180 27.39 29.70 7.36
C ARG A 180 27.45 29.67 5.84
N LEU A 181 26.50 30.38 5.23
CA LEU A 181 26.46 30.61 3.80
C LEU A 181 27.40 31.76 3.43
N ARG A 182 27.97 31.68 2.23
CA ARG A 182 28.90 32.66 1.66
C ARG A 182 28.25 33.31 0.45
N PRO A 183 28.55 34.59 0.17
CA PRO A 183 28.12 35.22 -1.07
C PRO A 183 28.54 34.39 -2.29
N GLY A 184 27.60 34.13 -3.19
CA GLY A 184 27.82 33.31 -4.39
C GLY A 184 27.64 31.80 -4.22
N ASP A 185 27.38 31.29 -3.01
CA ASP A 185 27.03 29.88 -2.81
C ASP A 185 25.77 29.52 -3.62
N ARG A 186 25.81 28.38 -4.32
CA ARG A 186 24.65 27.76 -4.94
C ARG A 186 23.97 26.84 -3.92
N VAL A 187 22.78 27.21 -3.46
CA VAL A 187 22.09 26.46 -2.40
C VAL A 187 20.92 25.64 -2.95
N ALA A 188 20.86 24.36 -2.58
CA ALA A 188 19.70 23.50 -2.83
C ALA A 188 18.71 23.63 -1.66
N ALA A 189 17.51 24.14 -1.90
CA ALA A 189 16.54 24.40 -0.84
C ALA A 189 15.09 24.36 -1.35
N CYS A 190 14.17 23.90 -0.49
CA CYS A 190 12.74 24.06 -0.74
C CYS A 190 12.29 25.49 -0.40
N MET A 191 10.98 25.77 -0.53
CA MET A 191 10.37 27.05 -0.15
C MET A 191 10.76 27.50 1.27
N THR A 192 10.69 26.59 2.26
CA THR A 192 11.09 26.90 3.65
C THR A 192 12.55 27.30 3.74
N GLY A 193 13.45 26.59 3.06
CA GLY A 193 14.86 26.94 3.04
C GLY A 193 15.12 28.28 2.34
N ARG A 194 14.38 28.61 1.28
CA ARG A 194 14.47 29.93 0.61
C ARG A 194 14.09 31.07 1.54
N GLU A 195 13.00 30.92 2.29
CA GLU A 195 12.56 31.93 3.26
C GLU A 195 13.60 32.11 4.38
N LEU A 196 14.10 31.01 4.94
CA LEU A 196 15.17 31.04 5.96
C LEU A 196 16.43 31.77 5.44
N ILE A 197 16.87 31.43 4.23
CA ILE A 197 18.04 32.06 3.61
C ILE A 197 17.81 33.55 3.42
N LYS A 198 16.63 33.94 2.93
CA LYS A 198 16.29 35.35 2.72
C LYS A 198 16.27 36.14 4.03
N GLU A 199 15.77 35.54 5.11
CA GLU A 199 15.73 36.18 6.42
C GLU A 199 17.13 36.36 7.02
N CYS A 200 18.00 35.35 6.91
CA CYS A 200 19.34 35.38 7.50
C CYS A 200 20.40 36.11 6.64
N TYR A 201 20.25 36.09 5.31
CA TYR A 201 21.30 36.51 4.37
C TYR A 201 20.81 37.49 3.30
N GLY A 202 19.52 37.84 3.25
CA GLY A 202 18.95 38.68 2.19
C GLY A 202 19.15 38.09 0.80
N ASP A 203 19.49 38.94 -0.17
CA ASP A 203 19.70 38.54 -1.58
C ASP A 203 21.18 38.16 -1.88
N SER A 204 22.02 38.01 -0.86
CA SER A 204 23.45 37.71 -1.05
C SER A 204 23.74 36.26 -1.47
N VAL A 205 22.75 35.38 -1.36
CA VAL A 205 22.87 33.93 -1.63
C VAL A 205 21.82 33.50 -2.64
N THR A 206 22.24 32.69 -3.63
CA THR A 206 21.35 32.23 -4.70
C THR A 206 20.85 30.81 -4.43
N VAL A 207 19.53 30.64 -4.40
CA VAL A 207 18.92 29.30 -4.34
C VAL A 207 18.71 28.77 -5.75
N VAL A 208 19.47 27.74 -6.11
CA VAL A 208 19.55 27.27 -7.49
C VAL A 208 18.44 26.31 -7.87
N ASN A 209 17.93 25.47 -6.95
CA ASN A 209 16.90 24.48 -7.28
C ASN A 209 16.06 24.06 -6.07
N ASN A 210 14.79 23.76 -6.35
CA ASN A 210 13.83 23.27 -5.37
C ASN A 210 14.00 21.77 -5.12
N ILE A 211 14.18 21.37 -3.86
CA ILE A 211 14.28 19.97 -3.42
C ILE A 211 12.96 19.39 -2.86
N CYS A 212 11.87 20.15 -2.87
CA CYS A 212 10.64 19.73 -2.19
C CYS A 212 10.00 18.49 -2.85
N PRO A 213 9.79 17.37 -2.12
CA PRO A 213 9.12 16.19 -2.68
C PRO A 213 7.67 16.48 -3.06
N LEU A 214 6.98 17.37 -2.32
CA LEU A 214 5.62 17.78 -2.62
C LEU A 214 5.49 18.48 -3.99
N GLU A 215 6.50 19.25 -4.40
CA GLU A 215 6.49 19.94 -5.71
C GLU A 215 6.85 18.98 -6.87
N ALA A 216 7.34 17.78 -6.55
CA ALA A 216 7.60 16.71 -7.51
C ALA A 216 6.37 15.83 -7.79
N VAL A 217 5.25 16.03 -7.08
CA VAL A 217 4.03 15.25 -7.26
C VAL A 217 3.46 15.41 -8.67
N ARG A 218 3.15 14.28 -9.34
CA ARG A 218 2.61 14.24 -10.71
C ARG A 218 1.40 13.32 -10.89
N ALA A 219 1.07 12.50 -9.90
CA ALA A 219 -0.01 11.53 -9.97
C ALA A 219 -0.77 11.47 -8.64
N GLU A 220 -2.03 11.03 -8.69
CA GLU A 220 -2.93 10.88 -7.54
C GLU A 220 -3.47 9.43 -7.45
N PRO A 221 -3.83 8.96 -6.24
CA PRO A 221 -3.55 9.60 -4.96
C PRO A 221 -2.05 9.52 -4.60
N PHE A 222 -1.54 10.52 -3.90
CA PHE A 222 -0.14 10.56 -3.46
C PHE A 222 0.03 10.68 -1.96
N ILE A 223 1.25 10.37 -1.49
CA ILE A 223 1.74 10.75 -0.17
C ILE A 223 3.14 11.37 -0.31
N ALA A 224 3.37 12.52 0.33
CA ALA A 224 4.64 13.25 0.26
C ALA A 224 4.98 13.88 1.61
N ARG A 225 6.26 14.23 1.81
CA ARG A 225 6.71 14.92 3.04
C ARG A 225 6.73 16.45 2.92
N CYS A 226 6.47 17.13 4.04
CA CYS A 226 6.71 18.57 4.19
C CYS A 226 7.19 18.93 5.60
N CYS A 227 8.01 19.99 5.76
CA CYS A 227 8.47 20.47 7.08
C CYS A 227 7.54 21.50 7.69
N ARG A 228 6.55 21.93 6.93
CA ARG A 228 5.50 22.84 7.35
C ARG A 228 4.32 22.00 7.81
N SER A 229 4.12 21.91 9.12
CA SER A 229 3.04 21.10 9.72
C SER A 229 1.66 21.62 9.31
N GLU A 230 1.52 22.93 9.06
CA GLU A 230 0.31 23.56 8.54
C GLU A 230 -0.07 23.09 7.12
N ARG A 231 0.88 22.49 6.38
CA ARG A 231 0.61 21.88 5.06
C ARG A 231 0.26 20.40 5.16
N ALA A 232 0.38 19.78 6.33
CA ALA A 232 0.11 18.36 6.54
C ALA A 232 -1.39 18.04 6.43
N GLY A 233 -1.70 16.75 6.30
CA GLY A 233 -3.06 16.24 6.18
C GLY A 233 -3.45 15.86 4.75
N VAL A 234 -4.66 15.31 4.61
CA VAL A 234 -5.24 14.88 3.34
C VAL A 234 -5.97 16.04 2.68
N GLY A 235 -5.78 16.20 1.37
CA GLY A 235 -6.50 17.20 0.58
C GLY A 235 -5.88 17.40 -0.80
N LEU A 236 -6.38 18.41 -1.51
CA LEU A 236 -5.85 18.78 -2.82
C LEU A 236 -4.55 19.56 -2.69
N ARG A 237 -3.56 19.22 -3.52
CA ARG A 237 -2.32 19.96 -3.72
C ARG A 237 -2.09 20.10 -5.22
N ASN A 238 -2.12 21.34 -5.71
CA ASN A 238 -2.04 21.64 -7.14
C ASN A 238 -3.05 20.82 -7.98
N GLY A 239 -4.27 20.66 -7.46
CA GLY A 239 -5.36 19.91 -8.12
C GLY A 239 -5.28 18.38 -7.99
N LEU A 240 -4.25 17.82 -7.35
CA LEU A 240 -4.09 16.38 -7.13
C LEU A 240 -4.46 16.02 -5.69
N LEU A 241 -5.24 14.95 -5.51
CA LEU A 241 -5.56 14.43 -4.17
C LEU A 241 -4.36 13.69 -3.57
N GLY A 242 -4.04 13.98 -2.32
CA GLY A 242 -3.04 13.20 -1.59
C GLY A 242 -2.98 13.54 -0.11
N ALA A 243 -1.99 12.98 0.55
CA ALA A 243 -1.64 13.26 1.93
C ALA A 243 -0.25 13.89 2.02
N VAL A 244 -0.13 14.92 2.85
CA VAL A 244 1.17 15.48 3.23
C VAL A 244 1.46 15.08 4.66
N VAL A 245 2.60 14.44 4.90
CA VAL A 245 3.05 14.08 6.24
C VAL A 245 4.23 14.94 6.68
N HIS A 246 4.24 15.33 7.95
CA HIS A 246 5.31 16.16 8.48
C HIS A 246 6.66 15.40 8.54
N TRP A 247 7.81 16.08 8.49
CA TRP A 247 9.14 15.43 8.64
C TRP A 247 9.36 14.77 10.00
N GLY A 248 8.66 15.24 11.03
CA GLY A 248 8.62 14.64 12.37
C GLY A 248 7.48 13.64 12.59
N ALA A 249 6.70 13.30 11.56
CA ALA A 249 5.60 12.35 11.67
C ALA A 249 6.12 10.96 12.06
N SER A 250 5.41 10.29 12.97
CA SER A 250 5.66 8.92 13.39
C SER A 250 5.22 7.90 12.34
N ALA A 251 5.61 6.63 12.51
CA ALA A 251 5.11 5.54 11.68
C ALA A 251 3.57 5.44 11.73
N TRP A 252 2.96 5.69 12.90
CA TRP A 252 1.51 5.69 13.06
C TRP A 252 0.84 6.80 12.25
N ASP A 253 1.41 8.01 12.25
CA ASP A 253 0.89 9.13 11.44
C ASP A 253 0.93 8.80 9.94
N MET A 254 1.95 8.06 9.49
CA MET A 254 2.05 7.60 8.09
C MET A 254 0.99 6.53 7.78
N VAL A 255 0.74 5.58 8.70
CA VAL A 255 -0.33 4.58 8.54
C VAL A 255 -1.68 5.27 8.41
N GLU A 256 -1.97 6.22 9.29
CA GLU A 256 -3.22 6.98 9.26
C GLU A 256 -3.35 7.81 7.99
N ALA A 257 -2.27 8.43 7.51
CA ALA A 257 -2.27 9.15 6.24
C ALA A 257 -2.60 8.24 5.04
N VAL A 258 -2.02 7.04 4.99
CA VAL A 258 -2.33 6.04 3.93
C VAL A 258 -3.79 5.61 4.01
N ARG A 259 -4.29 5.29 5.21
CA ARG A 259 -5.69 4.90 5.41
C ARG A 259 -6.66 6.01 4.98
N LEU A 260 -6.38 7.25 5.39
CA LEU A 260 -7.22 8.41 5.08
C LEU A 260 -7.19 8.74 3.58
N VAL A 261 -6.02 8.70 2.91
CA VAL A 261 -5.98 8.97 1.47
C VAL A 261 -6.69 7.87 0.67
N ALA A 262 -6.51 6.60 1.04
CA ALA A 262 -7.17 5.48 0.36
C ALA A 262 -8.69 5.51 0.52
N THR A 263 -9.18 5.78 1.73
CA THR A 263 -10.63 5.88 2.00
C THR A 263 -11.25 7.10 1.33
N THR A 264 -10.56 8.25 1.37
CA THR A 264 -11.02 9.49 0.70
C THR A 264 -11.09 9.31 -0.81
N TRP A 265 -10.06 8.69 -1.42
CA TRP A 265 -10.04 8.39 -2.85
C TRP A 265 -11.24 7.54 -3.27
N ARG A 266 -11.51 6.46 -2.54
CA ARG A 266 -12.62 5.52 -2.85
C ARG A 266 -14.01 6.10 -2.64
N ARG A 267 -14.18 7.00 -1.69
CA ARG A 267 -15.48 7.68 -1.45
C ARG A 267 -15.79 8.74 -2.51
N GLY A 268 -14.79 9.14 -3.28
CA GLY A 268 -14.84 10.35 -4.11
C GLY A 268 -14.57 11.57 -3.25
N TYR A 269 -13.51 12.31 -3.57
CA TYR A 269 -13.27 13.61 -2.95
C TYR A 269 -14.09 14.66 -3.69
N ASP A 270 -14.94 15.38 -2.97
CA ASP A 270 -15.68 16.49 -3.54
C ASP A 270 -14.71 17.63 -3.88
N ARG A 271 -14.45 17.79 -5.18
CA ARG A 271 -13.53 18.81 -5.70
C ARG A 271 -14.09 20.23 -5.57
N ASP A 272 -15.40 20.37 -5.36
CA ASP A 272 -16.09 21.67 -5.24
C ASP A 272 -16.20 22.15 -3.78
N SER A 273 -15.82 21.32 -2.81
CA SER A 273 -15.78 21.65 -1.38
C SER A 273 -14.55 22.46 -0.94
N GLY A 274 -13.73 22.95 -1.88
CA GLY A 274 -12.54 23.76 -1.60
C GLY A 274 -12.93 25.19 -1.19
N CYS A 275 -13.12 25.41 0.11
CA CYS A 275 -13.12 26.75 0.71
C CYS A 275 -11.73 27.10 1.24
#